data_AF-A0A359ID30-F1
#
_entry.id   AF-A0A359ID30-F1
#
_cell.length_a   1.000
_cell.length_b   1.000
_cell.length_c   1.000
_cell.angle_alpha   90.00
_cell.angle_beta   90.00
_cell.angle_gamma   90.00
#
_symmetry.space_group_name_H-M   'P 1'
#
loop_
_entity.id
_entity.type
_entity.pdbx_description
1 polymer ?
#
loop_
_entity_poly.entity_id
_entity_poly.type
_entity_poly.pdbx_seq_one_letter_code
_entity_poly.pdbx_strand_id
1 'polypeptide(L)' 'MLSFVERIAEMGYAILWAITASIGFAFGVGLAIKVFNWLSTDIDEWEEIKKGNIGVALIFVAMIVVIGLLIYRVL' A
#
# COMPACT_ATOMS: atom_id res chain seq x y z
N MET A 1 13.71 -30.50 18.67
CA MET A 1 13.72 -29.22 19.40
C MET A 1 14.77 -28.36 18.71
N LEU A 2 14.38 -27.26 18.06
CA LEU A 2 15.36 -26.36 17.43
C LEU A 2 16.26 -25.76 18.51
N SER A 3 17.56 -25.70 18.21
CA SER A 3 18.55 -25.05 19.05
C SER A 3 18.26 -23.55 19.15
N PHE A 4 18.76 -22.93 20.22
CA PHE A 4 18.63 -21.48 20.43
C PHE A 4 19.14 -20.66 19.22
N VAL A 5 20.20 -21.13 18.56
CA VAL A 5 20.79 -20.49 17.37
C VAL A 5 19.85 -20.54 16.17
N GLU A 6 19.18 -21.68 15.94
CA GLU A 6 18.23 -21.83 14.84
C GLU A 6 17.04 -20.87 14.98
N ARG A 7 16.54 -20.66 16.21
CA ARG A 7 15.45 -19.68 16.46
C ARG A 7 15.84 -18.25 16.12
N ILE A 8 17.09 -17.85 16.42
CA ILE A 8 17.61 -16.52 16.07
C ILE A 8 17.73 -16.38 14.55
N ALA A 9 18.20 -17.42 13.86
CA ALA A 9 18.31 -17.43 12.41
C ALA A 9 16.93 -17.29 11.75
N GLU A 10 15.92 -18.05 12.22
CA GLU A 10 14.54 -17.95 11.75
C GLU A 10 13.96 -16.54 11.92
N MET A 11 14.18 -15.90 13.07
CA MET A 11 13.75 -14.53 13.30
C MET A 11 14.43 -13.54 12.33
N GLY A 12 15.71 -13.74 12.04
CA GLY A 12 16.44 -12.96 11.03
C GLY A 12 15.80 -13.09 9.64
N TYR A 13 15.48 -14.31 9.21
CA TYR A 13 14.78 -14.54 7.94
C TYR A 13 13.39 -13.91 7.91
N ALA A 14 12.63 -14.00 9.00
CA ALA A 14 11.31 -13.39 9.10
C ALA A 14 11.38 -11.85 8.95
N ILE A 15 12.37 -11.21 9.59
CA ILE A 15 12.59 -9.77 9.46
C ILE A 15 12.94 -9.39 8.02
N LEU A 16 13.81 -10.16 7.35
CA LEU A 16 14.16 -9.92 5.95
C LEU A 16 12.93 -9.99 5.04
N TRP A 17 12.09 -11.02 5.20
CA TRP A 17 10.84 -11.14 4.44
C TRP A 17 9.85 -10.02 4.72
N ALA A 18 9.72 -9.59 5.98
CA ALA A 18 8.87 -8.45 6.34
C ALA A 18 9.31 -7.15 5.64
N ILE A 19 10.63 -6.91 5.56
CA ILE A 19 11.18 -5.76 4.85
C ILE A 19 10.89 -5.86 3.35
N THR A 20 11.17 -7.01 2.73
CA THR A 20 10.90 -7.24 1.30
C THR A 20 9.43 -7.03 0.96
N ALA A 21 8.52 -7.59 1.77
CA ALA A 21 7.08 -7.43 1.60
C ALA A 21 6.67 -5.95 1.73
N SER A 22 7.17 -5.26 2.76
CA SER A 22 6.86 -3.84 2.99
C SER A 22 7.28 -2.96 1.81
N ILE A 23 8.47 -3.20 1.25
CA ILE A 23 8.95 -2.49 0.05
C ILE A 23 8.02 -2.79 -1.14
N GLY A 24 7.72 -4.07 -1.38
CA GLY A 24 6.82 -4.48 -2.46
C GLY A 24 5.44 -3.81 -2.38
N PHE A 25 4.85 -3.74 -1.18
CA PHE A 25 3.57 -3.07 -0.97
C PHE A 25 3.65 -1.55 -1.15
N ALA A 26 4.72 -0.90 -0.69
CA ALA A 26 4.91 0.54 -0.92
C ALA A 26 4.93 0.87 -2.42
N PHE A 27 5.63 0.06 -3.22
CA PHE A 27 5.61 0.18 -4.68
C PHE A 27 4.22 -0.11 -5.27
N GLY A 28 3.54 -1.16 -4.79
CA GLY A 28 2.20 -1.52 -5.22
C GLY A 28 1.18 -0.40 -5.00
N VAL A 29 1.20 0.24 -3.82
CA VAL A 29 0.32 1.38 -3.50
C VAL A 29 0.62 2.57 -4.41
N GLY A 30 1.90 2.91 -4.59
CA GLY A 30 2.30 4.00 -5.49
C GLY A 30 1.89 3.74 -6.94
N LEU A 31 1.99 2.50 -7.40
CA LEU A 31 1.54 2.09 -8.74
C LEU A 31 0.02 2.19 -8.88
N ALA A 32 -0.75 1.76 -7.88
CA ALA A 32 -2.21 1.87 -7.89
C ALA A 32 -2.67 3.32 -8.05
N ILE A 33 -2.07 4.25 -7.29
CA ILE A 33 -2.36 5.69 -7.41
C ILE A 33 -1.97 6.20 -8.80
N LYS A 34 -0.80 5.81 -9.32
CA LYS A 34 -0.36 6.24 -10.65
C LYS A 34 -1.27 5.73 -11.77
N VAL A 35 -1.72 4.48 -11.68
CA VAL A 35 -2.69 3.90 -12.63
C VAL A 35 -4.02 4.63 -12.53
N PHE A 36 -4.50 4.93 -11.32
CA PHE A 36 -5.71 5.70 -11.13
C PHE A 36 -5.64 7.05 -11.85
N ASN A 37 -4.61 7.87 -11.57
CA ASN A 37 -4.42 9.17 -12.23
C ASN A 37 -4.33 9.07 -13.76
N TRP A 38 -3.81 7.96 -14.30
CA TRP A 38 -3.76 7.77 -15.75
C TRP A 38 -5.14 7.46 -16.34
N LEU A 39 -6.01 6.79 -15.59
CA LEU A 39 -7.38 6.50 -16.03
C LEU A 39 -8.29 7.73 -15.93
N SER A 40 -7.96 8.70 -15.08
CA SER A 40 -8.69 9.94 -14.84
C SER A 40 -8.08 11.17 -15.55
N THR A 41 -7.48 10.99 -16.73
CA THR A 41 -6.74 12.04 -17.47
C THR A 41 -7.49 13.35 -17.74
N ASP A 42 -8.81 13.36 -17.63
CA ASP A 42 -9.63 14.54 -17.89
C ASP A 42 -9.78 15.48 -16.68
N ILE A 43 -9.33 15.08 -15.47
CA ILE A 43 -9.45 15.87 -14.24
C ILE A 43 -8.13 15.93 -13.45
N ASP A 44 -7.80 17.09 -12.88
CA ASP A 44 -6.73 17.20 -11.86
C ASP A 44 -7.35 16.96 -10.49
N GLU A 45 -7.13 15.77 -9.94
CA GLU A 45 -7.79 15.34 -8.71
C GLU A 45 -7.30 16.12 -7.49
N TRP A 46 -6.02 16.50 -7.49
CA TRP A 46 -5.43 17.28 -6.40
C TRP A 46 -5.96 18.70 -6.41
N GLU A 47 -6.18 19.28 -7.59
CA GLU A 47 -6.83 20.57 -7.74
C GLU A 47 -8.30 20.52 -7.32
N GLU A 48 -9.04 19.49 -7.73
CA GLU A 48 -10.45 19.29 -7.37
C GLU A 48 -10.64 19.13 -5.85
N ILE A 49 -9.77 18.36 -5.18
CA ILE A 49 -9.80 18.23 -3.72
C ILE A 49 -9.52 19.57 -3.05
N LYS A 50 -8.55 20.36 -3.54
CA LYS A 50 -8.25 21.71 -3.02
C LYS A 50 -9.42 22.68 -3.20
N LYS A 51 -10.20 22.53 -4.28
CA LYS A 51 -11.43 23.30 -4.53
C LYS A 51 -12.61 22.85 -3.65
N GLY A 52 -12.44 21.78 -2.85
CA GLY A 52 -13.45 21.28 -1.92
C GLY A 52 -14.36 20.20 -2.52
N ASN A 53 -13.97 19.57 -3.63
CA ASN A 53 -14.75 18.48 -4.22
C ASN A 53 -14.67 17.20 -3.37
N ILE A 54 -15.68 17.01 -2.52
CA ILE A 54 -15.76 15.87 -1.60
C ILE A 54 -15.88 14.53 -2.36
N GLY A 55 -16.49 14.53 -3.55
CA GLY A 55 -16.64 13.31 -4.34
C GLY A 55 -15.30 12.71 -4.74
N VAL A 56 -14.40 13.54 -5.27
CA VAL A 56 -13.03 13.13 -5.62
C VAL A 56 -12.25 12.69 -4.39
N ALA A 57 -12.37 13.42 -3.27
CA ALA A 57 -11.73 13.04 -2.01
C ALA A 57 -12.19 11.66 -1.51
N LEU A 58 -13.50 11.36 -1.59
CA LEU A 58 -14.06 10.08 -1.17
C LEU A 58 -13.55 8.91 -2.02
N ILE A 59 -13.32 9.11 -3.32
CA ILE A 59 -12.73 8.08 -4.18
C ILE A 59 -11.31 7.73 -3.70
N PHE A 60 -10.48 8.74 -3.39
CA PHE A 60 -9.14 8.51 -2.84
C PHE A 60 -9.18 7.79 -1.49
N VAL A 61 -10.07 8.21 -0.58
CA VAL A 61 -10.23 7.54 0.72
C VAL A 61 -10.65 6.08 0.53
N ALA A 62 -11.66 5.82 -0.31
CA ALA A 62 -12.12 4.46 -0.61
C ALA A 62 -11.00 3.59 -1.19
N MET A 63 -10.22 4.13 -2.13
CA MET A 63 -9.07 3.44 -2.72
C MET A 63 -8.01 3.10 -1.66
N ILE A 64 -7.62 4.05 -0.82
CA ILE A 64 -6.65 3.82 0.26
C ILE A 64 -7.15 2.76 1.25
N VAL A 65 -8.43 2.83 1.63
CA VAL A 65 -9.05 1.83 2.53
C VAL A 65 -9.02 0.45 1.91
N VAL A 66 -9.43 0.30 0.64
CA VAL A 66 -9.41 -1.00 -0.06
C VAL A 66 -8.00 -1.54 -0.17
N ILE A 67 -7.03 -0.71 -0.54
CA ILE A 67 -5.61 -1.12 -0.59
C ILE A 67 -5.13 -1.57 0.80
N GLY A 68 -5.45 -0.84 1.85
CA GLY A 68 -5.12 -1.21 3.22
C GLY A 68 -5.72 -2.54 3.65
N LEU A 69 -6.98 -2.79 3.31
CA LEU A 69 -7.65 -4.07 3.56
C LEU A 69 -7.02 -5.23 2.79
N LEU A 70 -6.60 -5.00 1.54
CA LEU A 70 -5.90 -5.99 0.74
C LEU A 70 -4.55 -6.35 1.36
N ILE A 71 -3.77 -5.35 1.79
CA ILE A 71 -2.48 -5.58 2.47
C ILE A 71 -2.69 -6.37 3.75
N TYR A 72 -3.67 -5.98 4.57
CA TYR A 72 -4.02 -6.68 5.80
C TYR A 72 -4.39 -8.15 5.55
N ARG A 73 -5.07 -8.46 4.44
CA ARG A 73 -5.46 -9.85 4.13
C ARG A 73 -4.28 -10.73 3.72
N VAL A 74 -3.23 -10.13 3.15
CA VAL A 74 -2.06 -10.83 2.59
C VAL A 74 -0.97 -11.07 3.64
N LEU A 75 -0.83 -10.17 4.62
CA LEU A 75 0.06 -10.35 5.78
C LEU A 75 -0.51 -11.36 6.79
#